data_AF-A0A7K9EFR6-F1
#
_entry.id   AF-A0A7K9EFR6-F1
#
_cell.length_a   1.000
_cell.length_b   1.000
_cell.length_c   1.000
_cell.angle_alpha   90.00
_cell.angle_beta   90.00
_cell.angle_gamma   90.00
#
_symmetry.space_group_name_H-M   'P 1'
#
loop_
_entity.id
_entity.type
_entity.pdbx_description
1 polymer ?
#
loop_
_entity_poly.entity_id
_entity_poly.type
_entity_poly.pdbx_seq_one_letter_code
_entity_poly.pdbx_strand_id
1 'polypeptide(L)'
;AELEETLKRIQAHKGVIATIIINAEGIPIRTTLDNSTTVQYAGLLHQLTMKARSTVRDTDPENDLVFLRIRSKKHEIMVAPGK
;
A
#
# COMPACT_ATOMS: atom_id res chain seq x y z
N ALA A 1 17.25 -9.26 -4.15
CA ALA A 1 17.78 -8.27 -5.10
C ALA A 1 16.64 -7.55 -5.84
N GLU A 2 15.71 -8.28 -6.47
CA GLU A 2 14.62 -7.72 -7.30
C GLU A 2 13.68 -6.72 -6.59
N LEU A 3 13.30 -6.98 -5.33
CA LEU A 3 12.44 -6.07 -4.57
C LEU A 3 13.07 -4.69 -4.36
N GLU A 4 14.38 -4.64 -4.03
CA GLU A 4 15.07 -3.37 -3.79
C GLU A 4 15.23 -2.56 -5.06
N GLU A 5 15.49 -3.23 -6.19
CA GLU A 5 15.58 -2.58 -7.50
C GLU A 5 14.22 -2.01 -7.93
N THR A 6 13.15 -2.77 -7.72
CA THR A 6 11.79 -2.31 -8.00
C THR A 6 11.40 -1.10 -7.15
N LEU A 7 11.75 -1.12 -5.86
CA LEU A 7 11.50 0.01 -4.96
C LEU A 7 12.30 1.24 -5.38
N LYS A 8 13.58 1.09 -5.74
CA LYS A 8 14.39 2.20 -6.26
C LYS A 8 13.79 2.79 -7.52
N ARG A 9 13.30 1.95 -8.44
CA ARG A 9 12.63 2.41 -9.66
C ARG A 9 11.35 3.19 -9.36
N ILE A 10 10.55 2.76 -8.39
CA ILE A 10 9.35 3.48 -7.95
C ILE A 10 9.74 4.82 -7.31
N GLN A 11 10.71 4.83 -6.40
CA GLN A 11 11.19 6.05 -5.74
C GLN A 11 11.79 7.06 -6.73
N ALA A 12 12.41 6.60 -7.81
CA ALA A 12 12.99 7.45 -8.84
C ALA A 12 11.94 8.16 -9.72
N HIS A 13 10.67 7.73 -9.70
CA HIS A 13 9.63 8.39 -10.49
C HIS A 13 9.26 9.75 -9.91
N LYS A 14 9.27 10.77 -10.78
CA LYS A 14 8.85 12.13 -10.44
C LYS A 14 7.39 12.13 -9.95
N GLY A 15 7.18 12.60 -8.73
CA GLY A 15 5.86 12.66 -8.08
C GLY A 15 5.65 11.61 -6.99
N VAL A 16 6.56 10.63 -6.85
CA VAL A 16 6.56 9.73 -5.69
C VAL A 16 7.10 10.49 -4.49
N ILE A 17 6.23 10.72 -3.50
CA ILE A 17 6.58 11.41 -2.25
C ILE A 17 7.23 10.42 -1.29
N ALA A 18 6.70 9.18 -1.24
CA ALA A 18 7.14 8.17 -0.30
C ALA A 18 6.76 6.76 -0.73
N THR A 19 7.47 5.79 -0.15
CA THR A 19 7.16 4.35 -0.26
C THR A 19 7.13 3.72 1.13
N ILE A 20 6.15 2.85 1.38
CA ILE A 20 6.02 2.09 2.62
C ILE A 20 5.84 0.62 2.27
N ILE A 21 6.57 -0.25 2.97
CA ILE A 21 6.41 -1.71 2.93
C ILE A 21 5.86 -2.14 4.27
N ILE A 22 4.78 -2.90 4.26
CA ILE A 22 4.05 -3.33 5.45
C ILE A 22 3.96 -4.86 5.43
N ASN A 23 4.08 -5.51 6.58
CA ASN A 23 3.86 -6.95 6.73
C ASN A 23 2.35 -7.30 6.75
N ALA A 24 2.02 -8.58 6.87
CA ALA A 24 0.63 -9.06 6.95
C ALA A 24 -0.12 -8.60 8.21
N GLU A 25 0.59 -8.12 9.24
CA GLU A 25 0.04 -7.66 10.51
C GLU A 25 -0.18 -6.15 10.54
N GLY A 26 0.14 -5.43 9.45
CA GLY A 26 0.04 -3.97 9.41
C GLY A 26 1.26 -3.24 9.99
N ILE A 27 2.37 -3.94 10.25
CA ILE A 27 3.62 -3.37 10.79
C ILE A 27 4.54 -2.94 9.64
N PRO A 28 5.00 -1.67 9.63
CA PRO A 28 5.92 -1.19 8.60
C PRO A 28 7.31 -1.83 8.74
N ILE A 29 7.79 -2.45 7.66
CA ILE A 29 9.12 -3.06 7.56
C ILE A 29 10.14 -2.04 7.04
N ARG A 30 9.74 -1.23 6.05
CA ARG A 30 10.57 -0.19 5.44
C ARG A 30 9.72 1.00 5.04
N THR A 31 10.27 2.19 5.17
CA THR A 31 9.59 3.43 4.82
C THR A 31 10.62 4.50 4.44
N THR A 32 10.22 5.45 3.60
CA THR A 32 10.96 6.69 3.35
C THR A 32 10.35 7.89 4.08
N LEU A 33 9.29 7.67 4.86
CA LEU A 33 8.62 8.68 5.70
C LEU A 33 9.14 8.61 7.15
N ASP A 34 8.76 9.62 7.93
CA ASP A 34 8.93 9.58 9.37
C ASP A 34 8.14 8.43 10.01
N ASN A 35 8.65 7.93 11.14
CA ASN A 35 8.08 6.76 11.79
C ASN A 35 6.63 6.98 12.26
N SER A 36 6.33 8.16 12.82
CA SER A 36 4.99 8.50 13.32
C SER A 36 3.92 8.42 12.23
N THR A 37 4.18 9.06 11.09
CA THR A 37 3.29 9.06 9.93
C THR A 37 3.19 7.65 9.35
N THR A 38 4.31 6.94 9.23
CA THR A 38 4.35 5.58 8.70
C THR A 38 3.46 4.62 9.47
N VAL A 39 3.53 4.61 10.81
CA VAL A 39 2.71 3.73 11.65
C VAL A 39 1.22 4.03 11.48
N GLN A 40 0.85 5.31 11.43
CA GLN A 40 -0.54 5.72 11.22
C GLN A 40 -1.07 5.28 9.86
N TYR A 41 -0.31 5.53 8.78
CA TYR A 41 -0.69 5.09 7.44
C TYR A 41 -0.75 3.57 7.32
N ALA A 42 0.21 2.85 7.91
CA ALA A 42 0.26 1.39 7.84
C ALA A 42 -0.99 0.74 8.46
N GLY A 43 -1.38 1.18 9.66
CA GLY A 43 -2.58 0.66 10.33
C GLY A 43 -3.87 0.97 9.56
N LEU A 44 -4.04 2.23 9.13
CA LEU A 44 -5.26 2.66 8.43
C LEU A 44 -5.39 2.01 7.04
N LEU A 45 -4.30 1.97 6.27
CA LEU A 45 -4.31 1.37 4.92
C LEU A 45 -4.47 -0.14 4.98
N HIS A 46 -3.89 -0.81 5.98
CA HIS A 46 -4.08 -2.24 6.18
C HIS A 46 -5.55 -2.58 6.42
N GLN A 47 -6.20 -1.90 7.37
CA GLN A 47 -7.63 -2.11 7.65
C GLN A 47 -8.51 -1.81 6.43
N LEU A 48 -8.22 -0.73 5.71
CA LEU A 48 -8.96 -0.36 4.51
C LEU A 48 -8.82 -1.42 3.40
N THR A 49 -7.59 -1.91 3.18
CA THR A 49 -7.31 -2.94 2.17
C THR A 49 -8.02 -4.25 2.49
N MET A 50 -8.06 -4.65 3.76
CA MET A 50 -8.80 -5.84 4.21
C MET A 50 -10.30 -5.71 3.94
N LYS A 51 -10.90 -4.56 4.26
CA LYS A 51 -12.32 -4.30 3.97
C LYS A 51 -12.61 -4.27 2.48
N ALA A 52 -11.74 -3.62 1.70
CA ALA A 52 -11.87 -3.57 0.24
C ALA A 52 -11.79 -4.98 -0.37
N ARG A 53 -10.85 -5.82 0.07
CA ARG A 53 -10.73 -7.22 -0.37
C ARG A 53 -11.99 -8.02 -0.05
N SER A 54 -12.52 -7.90 1.17
CA SER A 54 -13.79 -8.56 1.54
C SER A 54 -14.93 -8.13 0.61
N THR A 55 -15.08 -6.82 0.40
CA THR A 55 -16.16 -6.27 -0.43
C THR A 55 -16.08 -6.75 -1.89
N VAL A 56 -14.87 -6.85 -2.45
CA VAL A 56 -14.66 -7.40 -3.80
C VAL A 56 -15.07 -8.88 -3.85
N ARG A 57 -14.66 -9.68 -2.86
CA ARG A 57 -15.02 -11.10 -2.77
C ARG A 57 -16.50 -11.34 -2.51
N ASP A 58 -17.15 -10.46 -1.76
CA ASP A 58 -18.60 -10.51 -1.52
C ASP A 58 -19.39 -10.21 -2.81
N THR A 59 -18.79 -9.47 -3.75
CA THR A 59 -19.39 -9.16 -5.06
C THR A 59 -19.14 -10.29 -6.06
N ASP A 60 -17.91 -10.78 -6.13
CA ASP A 60 -17.51 -11.92 -6.96
C ASP A 60 -16.42 -12.72 -6.23
N PRO A 61 -16.74 -13.95 -5.74
CA PRO A 61 -15.80 -14.78 -5.00
C PRO A 61 -14.55 -15.21 -5.79
N GLU A 62 -14.60 -15.18 -7.13
CA GLU A 62 -13.46 -15.54 -7.99
C GLU A 62 -12.51 -14.35 -8.20
N ASN A 63 -12.93 -13.13 -7.84
CA ASN A 63 -12.13 -11.93 -7.99
C ASN A 63 -11.38 -11.59 -6.69
N ASP A 64 -10.06 -11.40 -6.82
CA ASP A 64 -9.20 -10.95 -5.73
C ASP A 64 -8.71 -9.51 -5.96
N LEU A 65 -8.60 -8.74 -4.87
CA LEU A 65 -8.09 -7.39 -4.93
C LEU A 65 -6.59 -7.42 -5.29
N VAL A 66 -6.25 -6.99 -6.52
CA VAL A 66 -4.86 -6.92 -6.99
C VAL A 66 -4.23 -5.56 -6.71
N PHE A 67 -5.02 -4.49 -6.78
CA PHE A 67 -4.51 -3.12 -6.66
C PHE A 67 -5.59 -2.18 -6.14
N LEU A 68 -5.21 -1.31 -5.19
CA LEU A 68 -6.08 -0.29 -4.62
C LEU A 68 -5.45 1.09 -4.84
N ARG A 69 -6.13 1.96 -5.58
CA ARG A 69 -5.71 3.34 -5.86
C ARG A 69 -6.68 4.31 -5.20
N ILE A 70 -6.18 5.10 -4.26
CA ILE A 70 -6.95 6.10 -3.52
C ILE A 70 -6.42 7.47 -3.91
N ARG A 71 -7.27 8.27 -4.55
CA ARG A 71 -6.93 9.65 -4.94
C ARG A 71 -7.63 10.64 -4.03
N SER A 72 -6.85 11.50 -3.39
CA SER A 72 -7.33 12.68 -2.67
C SER A 72 -6.96 13.96 -3.45
N LYS A 73 -7.41 15.12 -2.97
CA LYS A 73 -7.04 16.41 -3.58
C LYS A 73 -5.55 16.72 -3.49
N LYS A 74 -4.86 16.21 -2.46
CA LYS A 74 -3.45 16.52 -2.18
C LYS A 74 -2.50 15.39 -2.57
N HIS A 75 -2.93 14.14 -2.37
CA HIS A 75 -2.08 12.97 -2.51
C HIS A 75 -2.80 11.82 -3.22
N GLU A 76 -2.02 10.98 -3.86
CA GLU A 76 -2.47 9.71 -4.42
C GLU A 76 -1.74 8.58 -3.69
N ILE A 77 -2.50 7.61 -3.20
CA ILE A 77 -1.99 6.45 -2.48
C ILE A 77 -2.28 5.22 -3.32
N MET A 78 -1.24 4.45 -3.62
CA MET A 78 -1.30 3.23 -4.39
C MET A 78 -0.88 2.07 -3.48
N VAL A 79 -1.79 1.12 -3.29
CA VAL A 79 -1.59 -0.05 -2.43
C VAL A 79 -1.70 -1.30 -3.29
N ALA A 80 -0.63 -2.10 -3.30
CA ALA A 80 -0.61 -3.43 -3.88
C ALA A 80 -0.63 -4.44 -2.73
N PRO A 81 -1.76 -5.07 -2.40
CA PRO A 81 -1.77 -6.18 -1.46
C PRO A 81 -0.89 -7.31 -2.02
N GLY A 82 0.04 -7.82 -1.20
CA GLY A 82 0.77 -9.03 -1.54
C GLY A 82 -0.17 -10.22 -1.72
N LYS A 83 0.28 -11.24 -2.46
CA LYS A 83 -0.38 -12.55 -2.44
C LYS A 83 -0.26 -13.18 -1.06
#